data_AF-A0A7Z7VK24-F1
#
_entry.id   AF-A0A7Z7VK24-F1
#
_cell.length_a   1.000
_cell.length_b   1.000
_cell.length_c   1.000
_cell.angle_alpha   90.00
_cell.angle_beta   90.00
_cell.angle_gamma   90.00
#
_symmetry.space_group_name_H-M   'P 1'
#
loop_
_entity.id
_entity.type
_entity.pdbx_description
1 polymer ?
#
loop_
_entity_poly.entity_id
_entity_poly.type
_entity_poly.pdbx_seq_one_letter_code
_entity_poly.pdbx_strand_id
1 'polypeptide(L)'
;MTHKIAVVYIGPKPKKKDTVAGSRLVFPRHKPVLVEQDLAYQLLDFPSVWITEEELEDHLKLLNEKAQAMAHQRAVQEAMQEAEEKAASMVVMLNGEELDLDKLNSAKLKTLIAANELDIAPKGAQEEVTEFRVRVRDYLRRMSEESEPANLAE
;
A
#
# COMPACT_ATOMS: atom_id res chain seq x y z
N MET A 1 21.01 10.34 -49.24
CA MET A 1 20.60 11.25 -48.14
C MET A 1 20.57 10.39 -46.89
N THR A 2 21.19 10.82 -45.79
CA THR A 2 21.14 10.08 -44.52
C THR A 2 19.83 10.40 -43.82
N HIS A 3 18.91 9.43 -43.85
CA HIS A 3 17.65 9.50 -43.12
C HIS A 3 17.94 9.21 -41.64
N LYS A 4 17.58 10.14 -40.76
CA LYS A 4 17.74 9.99 -39.31
C LYS A 4 16.38 9.81 -38.65
N ILE A 5 16.31 8.94 -37.66
CA ILE A 5 15.12 8.66 -36.86
C ILE A 5 15.44 8.98 -35.40
N ALA A 6 14.49 9.59 -34.68
CA ALA A 6 14.62 9.86 -33.25
C ALA A 6 14.23 8.61 -32.45
N VAL A 7 15.21 8.02 -31.75
CA VAL A 7 15.01 6.85 -30.88
C VAL A 7 15.20 7.25 -29.42
N VAL A 8 14.33 6.75 -28.55
CA VAL A 8 14.31 7.03 -27.12
C VAL A 8 14.56 5.77 -26.31
N TYR A 9 15.44 5.87 -25.30
CA TYR A 9 15.66 4.80 -24.32
C TYR A 9 14.64 4.85 -23.18
N ILE A 10 13.93 3.75 -22.93
CA ILE A 10 12.90 3.64 -21.87
C ILE A 10 13.22 2.66 -20.74
N GLY A 11 14.40 2.02 -20.77
CA GLY A 11 14.78 1.05 -19.75
C GLY A 11 15.04 1.67 -18.37
N PRO A 12 15.34 0.83 -17.36
CA PRO A 12 15.37 1.26 -15.96
C PRO A 12 16.56 2.15 -15.60
N LYS A 13 17.66 2.10 -16.36
CA LYS A 13 18.91 2.83 -16.05
C LYS A 13 18.82 4.28 -16.55
N PRO A 14 19.60 5.22 -16.01
CA PRO A 14 19.59 6.61 -16.49
C PRO A 14 20.19 6.78 -17.90
N LYS A 15 21.04 5.85 -18.33
CA LYS A 15 21.66 5.83 -19.65
C LYS A 15 21.91 4.40 -20.13
N LYS A 16 21.86 4.20 -21.44
CA LYS A 16 22.21 2.94 -22.10
C LYS A 16 23.21 3.18 -23.22
N LYS A 17 24.29 2.40 -23.22
CA LYS A 17 25.19 2.32 -24.38
C LYS A 17 24.58 1.33 -25.37
N ASP A 18 24.63 1.65 -26.66
CA ASP A 18 24.22 0.71 -27.69
C ASP A 18 25.15 -0.50 -27.71
N THR A 19 24.55 -1.65 -27.45
CA THR A 19 25.15 -2.98 -27.54
C THR A 19 24.43 -3.86 -28.58
N VAL A 20 23.36 -3.36 -29.20
CA VAL A 20 22.56 -4.09 -30.19
C VAL A 20 23.26 -4.02 -31.55
N ALA A 21 23.61 -2.81 -32.00
CA ALA A 21 24.32 -2.61 -33.26
C ALA A 21 25.81 -2.30 -33.07
N GLY A 22 26.26 -2.13 -31.83
CA GLY A 22 27.66 -1.86 -31.50
C GLY A 22 28.15 -0.47 -31.90
N SER A 23 27.25 0.48 -32.14
CA SER A 23 27.57 1.86 -32.60
C SER A 23 28.35 2.69 -31.57
N ARG A 24 28.47 2.20 -30.32
CA ARG A 24 29.02 2.91 -29.16
C ARG A 24 28.26 4.19 -28.76
N LEU A 25 27.12 4.48 -29.37
CA LEU A 25 26.25 5.59 -28.97
C LEU A 25 25.73 5.41 -27.54
N VAL A 26 25.45 6.53 -26.87
CA VAL A 26 24.90 6.57 -25.51
C VAL A 26 23.58 7.31 -25.53
N PHE A 27 22.54 6.65 -25.03
CA PHE A 27 21.18 7.13 -24.99
C PHE A 27 20.80 7.47 -23.56
N PRO A 28 20.56 8.75 -23.23
CA PRO A 28 19.94 9.13 -21.97
C PRO A 28 18.49 8.63 -21.92
N ARG A 29 18.04 8.24 -20.72
CA ARG A 29 16.67 7.77 -20.52
C ARG A 29 15.66 8.88 -20.82
N HIS A 30 14.60 8.53 -21.56
CA HIS A 30 13.50 9.42 -21.95
C HIS A 30 13.95 10.68 -22.70
N LYS A 31 15.09 10.63 -23.40
CA LYS A 31 15.53 11.70 -24.29
C LYS A 31 15.69 11.16 -25.72
N PRO A 32 15.14 11.83 -26.74
CA PRO A 32 15.31 11.44 -28.13
C PRO A 32 16.76 11.63 -28.56
N VAL A 33 17.27 10.66 -29.30
CA VAL A 33 18.59 10.69 -29.92
C VAL A 33 18.42 10.36 -31.40
N LEU A 34 18.90 11.27 -32.26
CA LEU A 34 18.88 11.06 -33.70
C LEU A 34 19.92 10.02 -34.10
N VAL A 35 19.46 8.95 -34.73
CA VAL A 35 20.28 7.83 -35.22
C VAL A 35 20.04 7.61 -36.70
N GLU A 36 21.03 7.03 -37.40
CA GLU A 36 20.85 6.61 -38.79
C GLU A 36 19.75 5.55 -38.90
N GLN A 37 19.00 5.57 -40.00
CA GLN A 37 17.82 4.74 -40.22
C GLN A 37 18.07 3.24 -39.99
N ASP A 38 19.15 2.68 -40.53
CA ASP A 38 19.48 1.26 -40.36
C ASP A 38 19.69 0.88 -38.89
N LEU A 39 20.34 1.77 -38.13
CA LEU A 39 20.56 1.60 -36.70
C LEU A 39 19.25 1.74 -35.93
N ALA A 40 18.40 2.69 -36.30
CA ALA A 40 17.11 2.91 -35.68
C ALA A 40 16.24 1.66 -35.76
N TYR A 41 16.14 1.04 -36.94
CA TYR A 41 15.34 -0.17 -37.13
C TYR A 41 15.83 -1.32 -36.23
N GLN A 42 17.15 -1.53 -36.14
CA GLN A 42 17.71 -2.56 -35.25
C GLN A 42 17.43 -2.29 -33.76
N LEU A 43 17.40 -1.02 -33.34
CA LEU A 43 17.08 -0.66 -31.96
C LEU A 43 15.57 -0.86 -31.69
N LEU A 44 14.72 -0.43 -32.63
CA LEU A 44 13.26 -0.50 -32.48
C LEU A 44 12.70 -1.94 -32.52
N ASP A 45 13.50 -2.93 -32.94
CA ASP A 45 13.18 -4.36 -32.75
C ASP A 45 13.08 -4.78 -31.26
N PHE A 46 13.52 -3.93 -30.32
CA PHE A 46 13.41 -4.15 -28.88
C PHE A 46 12.51 -3.09 -28.20
N PRO A 47 11.19 -3.15 -28.40
CA PRO A 47 10.23 -2.12 -27.94
C PRO A 47 10.15 -1.99 -26.42
N SER A 48 10.64 -2.97 -25.66
CA SER A 48 10.75 -2.89 -24.20
C SER A 48 11.93 -2.05 -23.70
N VAL A 49 12.82 -1.64 -24.61
CA VAL A 49 14.05 -0.91 -24.32
C VAL A 49 14.10 0.40 -25.10
N TRP A 50 13.60 0.40 -26.34
CA TRP A 50 13.69 1.49 -27.29
C TRP A 50 12.33 1.76 -27.91
N ILE A 51 11.96 3.03 -28.06
CA ILE A 51 10.75 3.46 -28.75
C ILE A 51 11.08 4.67 -29.64
N THR A 52 10.14 5.09 -30.47
CA THR A 52 10.24 6.36 -31.19
C THR A 52 9.95 7.55 -30.28
N GLU A 53 10.30 8.76 -30.73
CA GLU A 53 9.96 9.99 -30.00
C GLU A 53 8.44 10.20 -29.86
N GLU A 54 7.68 9.83 -30.89
CA GLU A 54 6.21 9.98 -30.93
C GLU A 54 5.51 9.15 -29.85
N GLU A 55 6.06 7.98 -29.53
CA GLU A 55 5.53 7.05 -28.52
C GLU A 55 5.90 7.45 -27.07
N LEU A 56 6.80 8.43 -26.88
CA LEU A 56 7.36 8.75 -25.57
C LEU A 56 6.28 9.26 -24.61
N GLU A 57 5.41 10.15 -25.08
CA GLU A 57 4.38 10.74 -24.23
C GLU A 57 3.40 9.69 -23.71
N ASP A 58 2.93 8.81 -24.59
CA ASP A 58 1.99 7.74 -24.24
C ASP A 58 2.63 6.70 -23.31
N HIS A 59 3.91 6.36 -23.55
CA HIS A 59 4.65 5.48 -22.66
C HIS A 59 4.79 6.08 -21.24
N LEU A 60 5.04 7.39 -21.12
CA LEU A 60 5.12 8.06 -19.82
C LEU A 60 3.76 8.11 -19.10
N LYS A 61 2.67 8.35 -19.83
CA LYS A 61 1.30 8.28 -19.28
C LYS A 61 1.00 6.89 -18.73
N LEU A 62 1.25 5.84 -19.52
CA LEU A 62 1.03 4.45 -19.11
C LEU A 62 1.86 4.08 -17.88
N LEU A 63 3.14 4.50 -17.82
CA LEU A 63 3.97 4.29 -16.64
C LEU A 63 3.40 4.95 -15.38
N ASN A 64 2.93 6.19 -15.51
CA ASN A 64 2.36 6.92 -14.40
C ASN A 64 1.03 6.29 -13.93
N GLU A 65 0.13 5.95 -14.84
CA GLU A 65 -1.14 5.26 -14.53
C GLU A 65 -0.90 3.93 -13.82
N LYS A 66 0.05 3.13 -14.33
CA LYS A 66 0.41 1.86 -13.69
C LYS A 66 0.98 2.08 -12.29
N ALA A 67 1.84 3.09 -12.10
CA ALA A 67 2.39 3.43 -10.79
C ALA A 67 1.28 3.85 -9.80
N GLN A 68 0.35 4.69 -10.24
CA GLN A 68 -0.80 5.11 -9.43
C GLN A 68 -1.72 3.94 -9.07
N ALA A 69 -2.05 3.08 -10.03
CA ALA A 69 -2.87 1.89 -9.79
C ALA A 69 -2.21 0.94 -8.78
N MET A 70 -0.90 0.69 -8.90
CA MET A 70 -0.16 -0.14 -7.93
C MET A 70 -0.12 0.52 -6.54
N ALA A 71 0.08 1.83 -6.46
CA ALA A 71 0.06 2.54 -5.18
C ALA A 71 -1.31 2.47 -4.51
N HIS A 72 -2.39 2.66 -5.28
CA HIS A 72 -3.75 2.54 -4.78
C HIS A 72 -4.05 1.12 -4.29
N GLN A 73 -3.70 0.09 -5.06
CA GLN A 73 -3.88 -1.30 -4.66
C GLN A 73 -3.13 -1.64 -3.37
N ARG A 74 -1.90 -1.14 -3.20
CA ARG A 74 -1.14 -1.33 -1.96
C ARG A 74 -1.81 -0.65 -0.78
N ALA A 75 -2.23 0.61 -0.93
CA ALA A 75 -2.92 1.33 0.14
C ALA A 75 -4.23 0.63 0.56
N VAL A 76 -4.99 0.09 -0.39
CA VAL A 76 -6.20 -0.69 -0.10
C VAL A 76 -5.85 -1.98 0.64
N GLN A 77 -4.81 -2.70 0.21
CA GLN A 77 -4.37 -3.93 0.88
C GLN A 77 -3.86 -3.68 2.30
N GLU A 78 -3.07 -2.63 2.49
CA GLU A 78 -2.55 -2.21 3.80
C GLU A 78 -3.70 -1.83 4.74
N ALA A 79 -4.67 -1.03 4.27
CA ALA A 79 -5.84 -0.66 5.06
C ALA A 79 -6.72 -1.87 5.42
N MET A 80 -6.87 -2.83 4.50
CA MET A 80 -7.59 -4.08 4.78
C MET A 80 -6.84 -4.93 5.82
N GLN A 81 -5.52 -5.07 5.70
CA GLN A 81 -4.71 -5.80 6.66
C GLN A 81 -4.77 -5.15 8.05
N GLU A 82 -4.62 -3.83 8.13
CA GLU A 82 -4.73 -3.10 9.40
C GLU A 82 -6.13 -3.25 10.02
N ALA A 83 -7.20 -3.20 9.21
CA ALA A 83 -8.55 -3.43 9.68
C ALA A 83 -8.76 -4.87 10.19
N GLU A 84 -8.22 -5.87 9.48
CA GLU A 84 -8.26 -7.27 9.89
C GLU A 84 -7.47 -7.51 11.18
N GLU A 85 -6.27 -6.94 11.29
CA GLU A 85 -5.42 -7.01 12.50
C GLU A 85 -6.11 -6.33 13.70
N LYS A 86 -6.69 -5.13 13.50
CA LYS A 86 -7.47 -4.45 14.53
C LYS A 86 -8.69 -5.28 14.91
N ALA A 87 -9.40 -5.88 13.95
CA ALA A 87 -10.56 -6.72 14.22
C ALA A 87 -10.19 -8.04 14.93
N ALA A 88 -9.02 -8.61 14.65
CA ALA A 88 -8.53 -9.83 15.30
C ALA A 88 -7.92 -9.57 16.68
N SER A 89 -7.32 -8.39 16.90
CA SER A 89 -6.69 -8.04 18.17
C SER A 89 -7.69 -8.08 19.33
N MET A 90 -7.26 -8.66 20.45
CA MET A 90 -7.96 -8.64 21.75
C MET A 90 -7.37 -7.60 22.71
N VAL A 91 -6.46 -6.77 22.22
CA VAL A 91 -5.90 -5.65 22.98
C VAL A 91 -6.83 -4.45 22.86
N VAL A 92 -7.14 -3.85 24.01
CA VAL A 92 -7.97 -2.65 24.15
C VAL A 92 -7.30 -1.67 25.11
N MET A 93 -7.55 -0.39 24.91
CA MET A 93 -7.14 0.65 25.85
C MET A 93 -8.22 0.86 26.90
N LEU A 94 -7.85 0.85 28.18
CA LEU A 94 -8.73 1.19 29.28
C LEU A 94 -7.96 2.08 30.24
N ASN A 95 -8.46 3.30 30.49
CA ASN A 95 -7.82 4.30 31.36
C ASN A 95 -6.35 4.63 30.99
N GLY A 96 -6.00 4.55 29.69
CA GLY A 96 -4.63 4.80 29.22
C GLY A 96 -3.68 3.62 29.33
N GLU A 97 -4.16 2.45 29.76
CA GLU A 97 -3.38 1.21 29.80
C GLU A 97 -3.82 0.22 28.72
N GLU A 98 -2.85 -0.43 28.08
CA GLU A 98 -3.10 -1.54 27.16
C GLU A 98 -3.48 -2.80 27.93
N LEU A 99 -4.64 -3.35 27.60
CA LEU A 99 -5.16 -4.56 28.20
C LEU A 99 -5.44 -5.63 27.15
N ASP A 100 -4.79 -6.77 27.32
CA ASP A 100 -5.00 -7.96 26.49
C ASP A 100 -6.09 -8.86 27.10
N LEU A 101 -7.27 -8.87 26.47
CA LEU A 101 -8.44 -9.62 26.96
C LEU A 101 -8.27 -11.14 26.83
N ASP A 102 -7.37 -11.65 25.99
CA ASP A 102 -7.14 -13.09 25.87
C ASP A 102 -6.48 -13.69 27.10
N LYS A 103 -5.76 -12.87 27.87
CA LYS A 103 -5.17 -13.26 29.17
C LYS A 103 -6.19 -13.29 30.31
N LEU A 104 -7.42 -12.83 30.07
CA LEU A 104 -8.47 -12.75 31.08
C LEU A 104 -9.47 -13.89 30.93
N ASN A 105 -9.73 -14.59 32.03
CA ASN A 105 -10.84 -15.56 32.10
C ASN A 105 -12.14 -14.86 32.54
N SER A 106 -13.26 -15.57 32.55
CA SER A 106 -14.56 -14.97 32.90
C SER A 106 -14.61 -14.32 34.29
N ALA A 107 -13.85 -14.82 35.27
CA ALA A 107 -13.80 -14.20 36.60
C ALA A 107 -13.08 -12.85 36.56
N LYS A 108 -11.90 -12.79 35.91
CA LYS A 108 -11.14 -11.55 35.74
C LYS A 108 -11.90 -10.50 34.92
N LEU A 109 -12.62 -10.93 33.87
CA LEU A 109 -13.47 -10.04 33.07
C LEU A 109 -14.61 -9.45 33.90
N LYS A 110 -15.27 -10.25 34.76
CA LYS A 110 -16.29 -9.74 35.68
C LYS A 110 -15.73 -8.73 36.67
N THR A 111 -14.56 -9.01 37.24
CA THR A 111 -13.87 -8.07 38.14
C THR A 111 -13.55 -6.77 37.42
N LEU A 112 -13.07 -6.83 36.17
CA LEU A 112 -12.78 -5.65 35.38
C LEU A 112 -14.02 -4.80 35.11
N ILE A 113 -15.13 -5.42 34.72
CA ILE A 113 -16.42 -4.75 34.47
C ILE A 113 -16.89 -4.02 35.73
N ALA A 114 -16.87 -4.71 36.87
CA ALA A 114 -17.30 -4.12 38.14
C ALA A 114 -16.36 -3.01 38.62
N ALA A 115 -15.04 -3.19 38.48
CA ALA A 115 -14.05 -2.22 38.95
C ALA A 115 -14.06 -0.90 38.15
N ASN A 116 -14.47 -0.95 36.88
CA ASN A 116 -14.56 0.22 36.00
C ASN A 116 -16.01 0.65 35.75
N GLU A 117 -16.97 0.11 36.51
CA GLU A 117 -18.41 0.41 36.40
C GLU A 117 -18.94 0.36 34.96
N LEU A 118 -18.45 -0.60 34.16
CA LEU A 118 -18.81 -0.72 32.75
C LEU A 118 -20.25 -1.23 32.61
N ASP A 119 -21.06 -0.58 31.77
CA ASP A 119 -22.44 -0.98 31.48
C ASP A 119 -22.49 -2.14 30.48
N ILE A 120 -21.92 -3.28 30.91
CA ILE A 120 -21.86 -4.53 30.14
C ILE A 120 -22.63 -5.59 30.91
N ALA A 121 -23.62 -6.19 30.26
CA ALA A 121 -24.36 -7.31 30.83
C ALA A 121 -23.41 -8.44 31.29
N PRO A 122 -23.67 -9.10 32.44
CA PRO A 122 -22.84 -10.19 32.91
C PRO A 122 -22.82 -11.34 31.90
N LYS A 123 -21.80 -12.21 31.99
CA LYS A 123 -21.68 -13.38 31.13
C LYS A 123 -22.96 -14.24 31.20
N GLY A 124 -23.52 -14.59 30.05
CA GLY A 124 -24.65 -15.51 29.95
C GLY A 124 -24.31 -16.92 30.45
N ALA A 125 -25.31 -17.68 30.90
CA ALA A 125 -25.09 -19.03 31.46
C ALA A 125 -24.52 -20.02 30.41
N GLN A 126 -24.84 -19.83 29.13
CA GLN A 126 -24.37 -20.66 28.01
C GLN A 126 -23.38 -19.92 27.08
N GLU A 127 -23.03 -18.67 27.38
CA GLU A 127 -22.08 -17.89 26.56
C GLU A 127 -20.69 -18.50 26.71
N GLU A 128 -19.92 -18.61 25.64
CA GLU A 128 -18.53 -19.04 25.73
C GLU A 128 -17.62 -17.92 26.23
N VAL A 129 -16.48 -18.26 26.82
CA VAL A 129 -15.55 -17.23 27.35
C VAL A 129 -15.04 -16.33 26.23
N THR A 130 -14.78 -16.89 25.05
CA THR A 130 -14.33 -16.15 23.87
C THR A 130 -15.39 -15.17 23.38
N GLU A 131 -16.66 -15.58 23.32
CA GLU A 131 -17.77 -14.69 22.94
C GLU A 131 -17.92 -13.53 23.95
N PHE A 132 -17.77 -13.83 25.24
CA PHE A 132 -17.80 -12.81 26.28
C PHE A 132 -16.64 -11.81 26.15
N ARG A 133 -15.43 -12.27 25.79
CA ARG A 133 -14.27 -11.38 25.51
C ARG A 133 -14.54 -10.46 24.33
N VAL A 134 -15.07 -10.99 23.23
CA VAL A 134 -15.43 -10.19 22.04
C VAL A 134 -16.42 -9.09 22.41
N ARG A 135 -17.46 -9.43 23.19
CA ARG A 135 -18.46 -8.45 23.63
C ARG A 135 -17.87 -7.34 24.51
N VAL A 136 -16.97 -7.70 25.44
CA VAL A 136 -16.26 -6.73 26.29
C VAL A 136 -15.33 -5.85 25.44
N ARG A 137 -14.59 -6.45 24.52
CA ARG A 137 -13.71 -5.73 23.57
C ARG A 137 -14.48 -4.70 22.77
N ASP A 138 -15.58 -5.10 22.15
CA ASP A 138 -16.36 -4.24 21.26
C ASP A 138 -17.03 -3.10 22.03
N TYR A 139 -17.39 -3.32 23.30
CA TYR A 139 -17.89 -2.26 24.17
C TYR A 139 -16.78 -1.26 24.52
N LEU A 140 -15.61 -1.74 24.95
CA LEU A 140 -14.47 -0.89 25.30
C LEU A 140 -13.96 -0.07 24.11
N ARG A 141 -13.94 -0.65 22.91
CA ARG A 141 -13.57 0.06 21.67
C ARG A 141 -14.57 1.16 21.31
N ARG A 142 -15.87 0.88 21.42
CA ARG A 142 -16.91 1.90 21.21
C ARG A 142 -16.79 3.04 22.21
N MET A 143 -16.53 2.73 23.48
CA MET A 143 -16.27 3.75 24.49
C MET A 143 -15.03 4.60 24.16
N SER A 144 -13.93 3.98 23.72
CA SER A 144 -12.72 4.75 23.36
C SER A 144 -12.96 5.65 22.15
N GLU A 145 -13.69 5.17 21.14
CA GLU A 145 -14.04 5.97 19.95
C GLU A 145 -15.00 7.13 20.30
N GLU A 146 -15.90 6.93 21.27
CA GLU A 146 -16.81 7.96 21.79
C GLU A 146 -16.13 8.93 22.79
N SER A 147 -14.98 8.54 23.35
CA SER A 147 -14.13 9.38 24.22
C SER A 147 -13.11 10.21 23.43
N GLU A 148 -12.89 9.91 22.15
CA GLU A 148 -12.02 10.64 21.21
C GLU A 148 -12.73 11.68 20.29
N PRO A 149 -13.86 12.36 20.61
CA PRO A 149 -14.30 13.48 19.81
C PRO A 149 -13.60 14.77 20.27
N ALA A 150 -12.94 15.44 19.32
CA ALA A 150 -12.51 16.85 19.36
C ALA A 150 -11.17 17.20 20.04
N ASN A 151 -10.03 16.80 19.45
CA ASN A 151 -8.80 17.60 19.61
C ASN A 151 -7.84 17.56 18.41
N LEU A 152 -8.36 17.62 17.19
CA LEU A 152 -7.58 17.84 15.96
C LEU A 152 -8.41 18.68 14.98
N ALA A 153 -8.66 19.93 15.37
CA ALA A 153 -9.09 21.00 14.47
C ALA A 153 -8.66 22.36 15.04
N GLU A 154 -7.35 22.65 14.94
CA GLU A 154 -6.83 24.02 14.84
C GLU A 154 -5.58 24.02 13.95
#